data_AF-A0A7C6UNA5-F1
#
_entry.id   AF-A0A7C6UNA5-F1
#
_cell.length_a   1.000
_cell.length_b   1.000
_cell.length_c   1.000
_cell.angle_alpha   90.00
_cell.angle_beta   90.00
_cell.angle_gamma   90.00
#
_symmetry.space_group_name_H-M   'P 1'
#
loop_
_entity.id
_entity.type
_entity.pdbx_description
1 polymer ?
#
loop_
_entity_poly.entity_id
_entity_poly.type
_entity_poly.pdbx_seq_one_letter_code
_entity_poly.pdbx_strand_id
1 'polypeptide(L)'
;MKKILFGLIITTLLIVGCVPKQTNPPQIGDKIKDIAVKLVTDLSQGEFAKAANEYHYTTEMKKVINEQFMREQLWQPLIQTYGAFETITGTTASQTQGYDVISVKTTFAQAKLNLNIVFDQNKLIAGINYTPDLETETAKIPSGVIETEIKFGQKEWELPGTLTTPEKEGKYPVLVLVHGSGPNDRDETIGANKPFRDLAWGLAQKGVATLRYDKRTFVY
;
A
#
# COMPACT_ATOMS: atom_id res chain seq x y z
N MET A 1 36.70 55.39 18.52
CA MET A 1 37.03 54.22 17.67
C MET A 1 35.88 53.23 17.82
N LYS A 2 34.85 53.22 16.94
CA LYS A 2 34.69 52.29 15.79
C LYS A 2 35.40 50.94 16.07
N LYS A 3 34.75 49.77 16.14
CA LYS A 3 34.00 49.06 15.09
C LYS A 3 33.18 47.90 15.69
N ILE A 4 31.87 47.81 15.36
CA ILE A 4 31.23 46.85 14.43
C ILE A 4 30.96 45.47 15.06
N LEU A 5 29.68 45.27 15.39
CA LEU A 5 29.01 44.01 15.69
C LEU A 5 28.91 43.22 14.37
N PHE A 6 29.63 42.10 14.25
CA PHE A 6 29.49 41.19 13.10
C PHE A 6 28.36 40.21 13.38
N GLY A 7 27.21 40.44 12.76
CA GLY A 7 26.13 39.46 12.68
C GLY A 7 26.52 38.34 11.71
N LEU A 8 26.42 37.10 12.18
CA LEU A 8 26.61 35.91 11.36
C LEU A 8 25.30 35.65 10.60
N ILE A 9 25.28 35.97 9.31
CA ILE A 9 24.19 35.63 8.40
C ILE A 9 24.33 34.14 8.05
N ILE A 10 23.47 33.30 8.64
CA ILE A 10 23.27 31.92 8.17
C ILE A 10 22.38 32.00 6.93
N THR A 11 23.00 31.88 5.76
CA THR A 11 22.32 31.76 4.47
C THR A 11 21.93 30.29 4.29
N THR A 12 20.67 29.95 4.58
CA THR A 12 20.10 28.64 4.27
C THR A 12 19.87 28.55 2.76
N LEU A 13 20.73 27.77 2.10
CA LEU A 13 20.60 27.42 0.70
C LEU A 13 19.35 26.55 0.52
N LEU A 14 18.26 27.15 0.02
CA LEU A 14 17.05 26.44 -0.39
C LEU A 14 17.36 25.60 -1.62
N ILE A 15 17.61 24.30 -1.43
CA ILE A 15 17.59 23.34 -2.52
C ILE A 15 16.11 23.14 -2.88
N VAL A 16 15.70 23.79 -3.97
CA VAL A 16 14.40 23.56 -4.61
C VAL A 16 14.42 22.14 -5.18
N GLY A 17 14.01 21.19 -4.37
CA GLY A 17 13.70 19.84 -4.84
C GLY A 17 12.40 19.88 -5.63
N CYS A 18 12.48 19.73 -6.94
CA CYS A 18 11.32 19.43 -7.77
C CYS A 18 10.62 18.18 -7.23
N VAL A 19 9.39 18.33 -6.73
CA VAL A 19 8.49 17.20 -6.52
C VAL A 19 8.17 16.64 -7.90
N PRO A 20 8.49 15.37 -8.21
CA PRO A 20 8.08 14.78 -9.48
C PRO A 20 6.55 14.71 -9.49
N LYS A 21 5.99 15.37 -10.50
CA LYS A 21 4.61 15.24 -10.95
C LYS A 21 4.23 13.76 -10.96
N GLN A 22 3.13 13.41 -10.30
CA GLN A 22 2.53 12.07 -10.26
C GLN A 22 2.62 11.43 -11.65
N THR A 23 3.63 10.59 -11.84
CA THR A 23 3.82 9.82 -13.06
C THR A 23 2.81 8.70 -12.97
N ASN A 24 2.01 8.53 -14.03
CA ASN A 24 1.35 7.26 -14.30
C ASN A 24 2.33 6.14 -13.95
N PRO A 25 1.91 5.07 -13.24
CA PRO A 25 2.82 4.00 -12.86
C PRO A 25 3.61 3.60 -14.11
N PRO A 26 4.95 3.54 -14.02
CA PRO A 26 5.78 3.24 -15.19
C PRO A 26 5.20 2.02 -15.89
N GLN A 27 5.17 2.04 -17.23
CA GLN A 27 4.87 0.85 -18.03
C GLN A 27 6.00 -0.15 -17.76
N ILE A 28 5.93 -0.80 -16.60
CA ILE A 28 6.77 -1.88 -16.15
C ILE A 28 6.50 -2.98 -17.19
N GLY A 29 7.41 -3.09 -18.14
CA GLY A 29 7.14 -3.64 -19.46
C GLY A 29 6.45 -4.99 -19.41
N ASP A 30 5.44 -5.17 -20.26
CA ASP A 30 4.55 -6.34 -20.29
C ASP A 30 5.29 -7.68 -20.16
N LYS A 31 6.53 -7.75 -20.67
CA LYS A 31 7.43 -8.90 -20.55
C LYS A 31 7.70 -9.38 -19.12
N ILE A 32 7.97 -8.49 -18.15
CA ILE A 32 8.28 -8.95 -16.77
C ILE A 32 7.02 -9.35 -16.00
N LYS A 33 5.88 -8.77 -16.36
CA LYS A 33 4.58 -9.18 -15.86
C LYS A 33 4.25 -10.61 -16.31
N ASP A 34 4.47 -10.95 -17.58
CA ASP A 34 4.29 -12.30 -18.09
C ASP A 34 5.20 -13.31 -17.39
N ILE A 35 6.46 -12.94 -17.16
CA ILE A 35 7.42 -13.77 -16.41
C ILE A 35 6.91 -14.06 -15.00
N ALA A 36 6.43 -13.03 -14.28
CA ALA A 36 5.91 -13.18 -12.92
C ALA A 36 4.67 -14.10 -12.88
N VAL A 37 3.72 -13.90 -13.78
CA VAL A 37 2.51 -14.73 -13.88
C VAL A 37 2.86 -16.18 -14.22
N LYS A 38 3.78 -16.41 -15.17
CA LYS A 38 4.21 -17.75 -15.54
C LYS A 38 4.92 -18.45 -14.38
N LEU A 39 5.77 -17.74 -13.63
CA LEU A 39 6.46 -18.29 -12.46
C LEU A 39 5.48 -18.76 -11.40
N VAL A 40 4.50 -17.92 -11.04
CA VAL A 40 3.46 -18.29 -10.06
C VAL A 40 2.61 -19.45 -10.59
N THR A 41 2.32 -19.47 -11.89
CA THR A 41 1.60 -20.58 -12.53
C THR A 41 2.37 -21.90 -12.38
N ASP A 42 3.67 -21.91 -12.70
CA ASP A 42 4.51 -23.09 -12.57
C ASP A 42 4.58 -23.58 -11.09
N LEU A 43 4.75 -22.66 -10.13
CA LEU A 43 4.69 -23.00 -8.70
C LEU A 43 3.35 -23.63 -8.30
N SER A 44 2.24 -23.07 -8.78
CA SER A 44 0.89 -23.59 -8.50
C SER A 44 0.62 -24.98 -9.06
N GLN A 45 1.31 -25.34 -10.15
CA GLN A 45 1.22 -26.65 -10.80
C GLN A 45 2.18 -27.67 -10.20
N GLY A 46 2.99 -27.27 -9.21
CA GLY A 46 4.00 -28.13 -8.61
C GLY A 46 5.28 -28.28 -9.45
N GLU A 47 5.45 -27.45 -10.48
CA GLU A 47 6.59 -27.44 -11.40
C GLU A 47 7.79 -26.70 -10.76
N PHE A 48 8.18 -27.11 -9.57
CA PHE A 48 9.21 -26.44 -8.76
C PHE A 48 10.60 -26.47 -9.40
N ALA A 49 10.95 -27.58 -10.08
CA ALA A 49 12.21 -27.69 -10.80
C ALA A 49 12.25 -26.71 -11.98
N LYS A 50 11.13 -26.56 -12.68
CA LYS A 50 10.97 -25.60 -13.77
C LYS A 50 11.07 -24.17 -13.27
N ALA A 51 10.33 -23.85 -12.20
CA ALA A 51 10.37 -22.55 -11.53
C ALA A 51 11.80 -22.20 -11.11
N ALA A 52 12.59 -23.15 -10.61
CA ALA A 52 13.97 -22.91 -10.21
C ALA A 52 14.95 -22.71 -11.38
N ASN A 53 14.76 -23.40 -12.50
CA ASN A 53 15.80 -23.51 -13.55
C ASN A 53 15.52 -22.73 -14.84
N GLU A 54 14.26 -22.51 -15.21
CA GLU A 54 13.90 -21.87 -16.49
C GLU A 54 13.79 -20.35 -16.43
N TYR A 55 13.94 -19.78 -15.24
CA TYR A 55 13.79 -18.34 -15.01
C TYR A 55 15.15 -17.68 -14.76
N HIS A 56 15.23 -16.40 -15.10
CA HIS A 56 16.47 -15.64 -14.99
C HIS A 56 16.56 -14.96 -13.63
N TYR A 57 17.35 -15.56 -12.73
CA TYR A 57 17.63 -15.06 -11.39
C TYR A 57 18.94 -14.27 -11.32
N THR A 58 19.03 -13.33 -10.38
CA THR A 58 20.31 -12.70 -10.02
C THR A 58 21.31 -13.74 -9.50
N THR A 59 22.61 -13.40 -9.53
CA THR A 59 23.69 -14.29 -9.04
C THR A 59 23.47 -14.68 -7.58
N GLU A 60 22.95 -13.77 -6.77
CA GLU A 60 22.65 -13.91 -5.36
C GLU A 60 21.50 -14.90 -5.16
N MET A 61 20.42 -14.75 -5.92
CA MET A 61 19.27 -15.66 -5.87
C MET A 61 19.65 -17.07 -6.33
N LYS A 62 20.52 -17.21 -7.33
CA LYS A 62 21.00 -18.54 -7.78
C LYS A 62 21.77 -19.33 -6.72
N LYS A 63 22.27 -18.68 -5.66
CA LYS A 63 22.94 -19.37 -4.54
C LYS A 63 21.95 -20.11 -3.64
N VAL A 64 20.67 -19.73 -3.67
CA VAL A 64 19.63 -20.25 -2.77
C VAL A 64 18.48 -20.93 -3.51
N ILE A 65 18.15 -20.47 -4.72
CA ILE A 65 17.07 -21.02 -5.54
C ILE A 65 17.46 -22.41 -6.04
N ASN A 66 16.64 -23.38 -5.70
CA ASN A 66 16.62 -24.73 -6.25
C ASN A 66 15.20 -25.31 -6.07
N GLU A 67 14.95 -26.52 -6.58
CA GLU A 67 13.64 -27.15 -6.48
C GLU A 67 13.17 -27.27 -5.02
N GLN A 68 14.06 -27.68 -4.12
CA GLN A 68 13.75 -27.87 -2.71
C GLN A 68 13.34 -26.54 -2.07
N PHE A 69 14.06 -25.44 -2.35
CA PHE A 69 13.70 -24.11 -1.87
C PHE A 69 12.32 -23.68 -2.38
N MET A 70 12.06 -23.81 -3.69
CA MET A 70 10.77 -23.45 -4.28
C MET A 70 9.61 -24.23 -3.67
N ARG A 71 9.81 -25.52 -3.41
CA ARG A 71 8.81 -26.39 -2.81
C ARG A 71 8.65 -26.12 -1.31
N GLU A 72 9.71 -26.31 -0.54
CA GLU A 72 9.65 -26.43 0.93
C GLU A 72 9.70 -25.08 1.64
N GLN A 73 10.44 -24.12 1.09
CA GLN A 73 10.65 -22.81 1.74
C GLN A 73 9.70 -21.75 1.21
N LEU A 74 9.32 -21.82 -0.07
CA LEU A 74 8.44 -20.85 -0.69
C LEU A 74 6.97 -21.31 -0.72
N TRP A 75 6.67 -22.47 -1.31
CA TRP A 75 5.27 -22.85 -1.61
C TRP A 75 4.56 -23.58 -0.47
N GLN A 76 5.20 -24.59 0.15
CA GLN A 76 4.59 -25.39 1.22
C GLN A 76 4.10 -24.56 2.42
N PRO A 77 4.83 -23.56 2.92
CA PRO A 77 4.34 -22.72 4.02
C PRO A 77 3.06 -21.96 3.66
N LEU A 78 2.91 -21.54 2.40
CA LEU A 78 1.68 -20.90 1.92
C LEU A 78 0.50 -21.86 1.95
N ILE A 79 0.71 -23.10 1.48
CA ILE A 79 -0.34 -24.12 1.48
C ILE A 79 -0.73 -24.51 2.92
N GLN A 80 0.25 -24.64 3.82
CA GLN A 80 0.01 -24.97 5.23
C GLN A 80 -0.75 -23.86 5.97
N THR A 81 -0.45 -22.60 5.66
CA THR A 81 -1.02 -21.44 6.38
C THR A 81 -2.35 -20.99 5.77
N TYR A 82 -2.45 -20.95 4.45
CA TYR A 82 -3.56 -20.33 3.72
C TYR A 82 -4.42 -21.33 2.93
N GLY A 83 -4.09 -22.62 2.98
CA GLY A 83 -4.82 -23.69 2.29
C GLY A 83 -4.45 -23.83 0.82
N ALA A 84 -5.23 -24.60 0.06
CA ALA A 84 -4.96 -24.85 -1.35
C ALA A 84 -4.98 -23.56 -2.18
N PHE A 85 -4.08 -23.45 -3.15
CA PHE A 85 -4.12 -22.42 -4.17
C PHE A 85 -5.35 -22.63 -5.07
N GLU A 86 -6.03 -21.53 -5.42
CA GLU A 86 -7.23 -21.57 -6.27
C GLU A 86 -6.98 -20.92 -7.63
N THR A 87 -6.57 -19.65 -7.66
CA THR A 87 -6.44 -18.91 -8.92
C THR A 87 -5.56 -17.65 -8.83
N ILE A 88 -5.09 -17.18 -9.99
CA ILE A 88 -4.53 -15.82 -10.18
C ILE A 88 -5.68 -14.89 -10.57
N THR A 89 -5.88 -13.79 -9.84
CA THR A 89 -6.95 -12.82 -10.07
C THR A 89 -6.48 -11.57 -10.81
N GLY A 90 -5.18 -11.33 -10.91
CA GLY A 90 -4.61 -10.20 -11.62
C GLY A 90 -3.18 -9.88 -11.23
N THR A 91 -2.72 -8.69 -11.58
CA THR A 91 -1.37 -8.20 -11.24
C THR A 91 -1.39 -6.71 -10.95
N THR A 92 -0.59 -6.26 -10.00
CA THR A 92 -0.22 -4.84 -9.86
C THR A 92 1.29 -4.68 -9.99
N ALA A 93 1.70 -3.52 -10.51
CA ALA A 93 3.11 -3.21 -10.72
C ALA A 93 3.49 -1.98 -9.89
N SER A 94 4.63 -2.03 -9.22
CA SER A 94 5.16 -0.93 -8.43
C SER A 94 6.69 -0.85 -8.56
N GLN A 95 7.27 0.25 -8.11
CA GLN A 95 8.73 0.42 -8.03
C GLN A 95 9.12 0.81 -6.61
N THR A 96 10.13 0.14 -6.08
CA THR A 96 10.65 0.40 -4.73
C THR A 96 12.17 0.37 -4.78
N GLN A 97 12.82 1.48 -4.39
CA GLN A 97 14.28 1.57 -4.27
C GLN A 97 15.06 1.10 -5.53
N GLY A 98 14.50 1.35 -6.73
CA GLY A 98 15.12 0.98 -8.00
C GLY A 98 14.89 -0.46 -8.45
N TYR A 99 14.08 -1.24 -7.74
CA TYR A 99 13.56 -2.52 -8.19
C TYR A 99 12.15 -2.36 -8.76
N ASP A 100 11.84 -3.13 -9.81
CA ASP A 100 10.46 -3.31 -10.28
C ASP A 100 9.83 -4.46 -9.50
N VAL A 101 8.60 -4.30 -9.03
CA VAL A 101 7.86 -5.33 -8.31
C VAL A 101 6.58 -5.62 -9.07
N ILE A 102 6.40 -6.89 -9.47
CA ILE A 102 5.13 -7.40 -9.95
C ILE A 102 4.48 -8.21 -8.85
N SER A 103 3.40 -7.68 -8.28
CA SER A 103 2.54 -8.40 -7.35
C SER A 103 1.52 -9.19 -8.16
N VAL A 104 1.66 -10.52 -8.17
CA VAL A 104 0.67 -11.43 -8.75
C VAL A 104 -0.40 -11.67 -7.68
N LYS A 105 -1.62 -11.22 -7.96
CA LYS A 105 -2.77 -11.36 -7.07
C LYS A 105 -3.31 -12.78 -7.15
N THR A 106 -3.47 -13.43 -6.01
CA THR A 106 -3.82 -14.84 -5.93
C THR A 106 -4.88 -15.08 -4.87
N THR A 107 -5.72 -16.08 -5.10
CA THR A 107 -6.65 -16.61 -4.09
C THR A 107 -6.17 -17.97 -3.63
N PHE A 108 -6.12 -18.15 -2.31
CA PHE A 108 -5.97 -19.41 -1.61
C PHE A 108 -7.24 -19.67 -0.78
N ALA A 109 -7.48 -20.92 -0.39
CA ALA A 109 -8.71 -21.33 0.29
C ALA A 109 -9.05 -20.53 1.58
N GLN A 110 -8.06 -19.94 2.24
CA GLN A 110 -8.25 -19.18 3.50
C GLN A 110 -7.88 -17.69 3.38
N ALA A 111 -7.27 -17.24 2.27
CA ALA A 111 -6.83 -15.86 2.12
C ALA A 111 -6.57 -15.48 0.66
N LYS A 112 -6.62 -14.19 0.36
CA LYS A 112 -6.01 -13.63 -0.86
C LYS A 112 -4.59 -13.18 -0.54
N LEU A 113 -3.64 -13.49 -1.43
CA LEU A 113 -2.23 -13.12 -1.29
C LEU A 113 -1.74 -12.39 -2.54
N ASN A 114 -0.81 -11.48 -2.34
CA ASN A 114 0.04 -10.91 -3.38
C ASN A 114 1.39 -11.63 -3.34
N LEU A 115 1.71 -12.41 -4.38
CA LEU A 115 3.04 -12.97 -4.58
C LEU A 115 3.89 -11.96 -5.34
N ASN A 116 4.87 -11.36 -4.66
CA ASN A 116 5.66 -10.27 -5.17
C ASN A 116 6.94 -10.82 -5.81
N ILE A 117 7.03 -10.69 -7.14
CA ILE A 117 8.22 -11.01 -7.91
C ILE A 117 9.01 -9.73 -8.12
N VAL A 118 10.22 -9.68 -7.56
CA VAL A 118 11.08 -8.49 -7.54
C VAL A 118 12.13 -8.63 -8.63
N PHE A 119 12.23 -7.62 -9.49
CA PHE A 119 13.16 -7.56 -10.60
C PHE A 119 14.19 -6.44 -10.38
N ASP A 120 15.45 -6.75 -10.64
CA ASP A 120 16.52 -5.75 -10.65
C ASP A 120 16.47 -4.85 -11.90
N GLN A 121 17.45 -3.96 -12.00
CA GLN A 121 17.59 -3.05 -13.15
C GLN A 121 17.79 -3.79 -14.49
N ASN A 122 18.35 -5.00 -14.45
CA ASN A 122 18.57 -5.88 -15.61
C ASN A 122 17.38 -6.79 -15.92
N LYS A 123 16.26 -6.64 -15.20
CA LYS A 123 15.05 -7.48 -15.32
C LYS A 123 15.28 -8.94 -14.93
N LEU A 124 16.26 -9.21 -14.07
CA LEU A 124 16.48 -10.50 -13.44
C LEU A 124 15.69 -10.58 -12.13
N ILE A 125 15.16 -11.75 -11.79
CA ILE A 125 14.45 -11.97 -10.53
C ILE A 125 15.46 -11.89 -9.38
N ALA A 126 15.33 -10.86 -8.58
CA ALA A 126 16.17 -10.55 -7.42
C ALA A 126 15.55 -10.98 -6.10
N GLY A 127 14.25 -11.31 -6.09
CA GLY A 127 13.57 -11.77 -4.89
C GLY A 127 12.15 -12.27 -5.17
N ILE A 128 11.68 -13.14 -4.28
CA ILE A 128 10.29 -13.60 -4.24
C ILE A 128 9.84 -13.49 -2.78
N ASN A 129 8.75 -12.79 -2.54
CA ASN A 129 8.10 -12.74 -1.24
C ASN A 129 6.59 -12.71 -1.41
N TYR A 130 5.86 -12.72 -0.30
CA TYR A 130 4.42 -12.60 -0.32
C TYR A 130 3.94 -11.64 0.75
N THR A 131 2.80 -11.02 0.49
CA THR A 131 2.05 -10.21 1.43
C THR A 131 0.59 -10.61 1.33
N PRO A 132 -0.19 -10.59 2.43
CA PRO A 132 -1.64 -10.69 2.31
C PRO A 132 -2.14 -9.67 1.29
N ASP A 133 -3.02 -10.11 0.36
CA ASP A 133 -3.76 -9.18 -0.47
C ASP A 133 -4.84 -8.59 0.41
N LEU A 134 -4.38 -7.61 1.19
CA LEU A 134 -5.21 -6.60 1.79
C LEU A 134 -5.73 -5.76 0.62
N GLU A 135 -6.59 -6.36 -0.20
CA GLU A 135 -7.55 -5.56 -0.93
C GLU A 135 -8.09 -4.62 0.12
N THR A 136 -7.86 -3.32 -0.06
CA THR A 136 -8.88 -2.37 0.31
C THR A 136 -10.09 -2.82 -0.49
N GLU A 137 -10.82 -3.84 -0.02
CA GLU A 137 -12.24 -3.79 -0.14
C GLU A 137 -12.54 -2.36 0.29
N THR A 138 -12.95 -1.54 -0.66
CA THR A 138 -13.56 -0.26 -0.35
C THR A 138 -14.73 -0.67 0.50
N ALA A 139 -14.49 -0.73 1.81
CA ALA A 139 -15.42 -1.33 2.73
C ALA A 139 -16.70 -0.55 2.51
N LYS A 140 -17.76 -1.28 2.18
CA LYS A 140 -19.01 -0.64 1.79
C LYS A 140 -19.48 0.13 3.01
N ILE A 141 -19.79 1.42 2.82
CA ILE A 141 -20.37 2.24 3.89
C ILE A 141 -21.58 1.47 4.44
N PRO A 142 -21.63 1.18 5.75
CA PRO A 142 -22.72 0.39 6.31
C PRO A 142 -24.08 1.09 6.12
N SER A 143 -25.16 0.29 6.08
CA SER A 143 -26.53 0.84 6.11
C SER A 143 -26.70 1.79 7.29
N GLY A 144 -27.44 2.89 7.09
CA GLY A 144 -27.66 3.89 8.14
C GLY A 144 -26.54 4.91 8.31
N VAL A 145 -25.51 4.88 7.45
CA VAL A 145 -24.35 5.78 7.49
C VAL A 145 -24.24 6.55 6.19
N ILE A 146 -24.00 7.86 6.27
CA ILE A 146 -23.70 8.74 5.13
C ILE A 146 -22.31 9.32 5.33
N GLU A 147 -21.49 9.34 4.28
CA GLU A 147 -20.23 10.07 4.25
C GLU A 147 -20.27 11.19 3.22
N THR A 148 -19.81 12.38 3.61
CA THR A 148 -19.72 13.56 2.75
C THR A 148 -18.31 14.11 2.79
N GLU A 149 -17.69 14.25 1.62
CA GLU A 149 -16.40 14.93 1.48
C GLU A 149 -16.56 16.43 1.74
N ILE A 150 -15.66 16.96 2.57
CA ILE A 150 -15.64 18.38 2.92
C ILE A 150 -14.22 18.94 2.80
N LYS A 151 -14.14 20.27 2.75
CA LYS A 151 -12.90 21.03 2.95
C LYS A 151 -13.16 22.13 3.96
N PHE A 152 -12.17 22.41 4.80
CA PHE A 152 -12.27 23.48 5.78
C PHE A 152 -10.89 24.05 6.12
N GLY A 153 -10.88 25.27 6.65
CA GLY A 153 -9.65 25.98 7.00
C GLY A 153 -9.51 27.29 6.23
N GLN A 154 -8.31 27.88 6.29
CA GLN A 154 -7.99 29.07 5.50
C GLN A 154 -7.63 28.66 4.08
N LYS A 155 -7.86 29.54 3.09
CA LYS A 155 -7.69 29.25 1.67
C LYS A 155 -6.29 28.70 1.32
N GLU A 156 -5.26 29.21 1.98
CA GLU A 156 -3.87 28.80 1.80
C GLU A 156 -3.54 27.46 2.49
N TRP A 157 -4.38 27.01 3.41
CA TRP A 157 -4.16 25.87 4.31
C TRP A 157 -5.42 25.04 4.51
N GLU A 158 -6.25 24.90 3.46
CA GLU A 158 -7.45 24.08 3.51
C GLU A 158 -7.07 22.63 3.74
N LEU A 159 -7.85 21.95 4.56
CA LEU A 159 -7.71 20.54 4.83
C LEU A 159 -8.92 19.80 4.27
N PRO A 160 -8.70 18.75 3.48
CA PRO A 160 -9.78 17.87 3.08
C PRO A 160 -10.18 16.98 4.27
N GLY A 161 -11.44 16.58 4.29
CA GLY A 161 -11.96 15.68 5.32
C GLY A 161 -13.28 15.03 4.93
N THR A 162 -13.77 14.20 5.82
CA THR A 162 -15.00 13.43 5.65
C THR A 162 -15.89 13.66 6.87
N LEU A 163 -17.11 14.12 6.61
CA LEU A 163 -18.18 14.17 7.58
C LEU A 163 -18.99 12.88 7.48
N THR A 164 -19.02 12.08 8.54
CA THR A 164 -19.80 10.84 8.63
C THR A 164 -21.00 11.08 9.54
N THR A 165 -22.22 10.88 9.04
CA THR A 165 -23.47 11.12 9.80
C THR A 165 -24.39 9.90 9.83
N PRO A 166 -25.31 9.81 10.81
CA PRO A 166 -26.46 8.93 10.70
C PRO A 166 -27.28 9.28 9.44
N GLU A 167 -27.88 8.27 8.79
CA GLU A 167 -28.74 8.46 7.61
C GLU A 167 -30.04 9.20 7.93
N LYS A 168 -30.57 9.01 9.15
CA LYS A 168 -31.76 9.74 9.59
C LYS A 168 -31.42 11.21 9.81
N GLU A 169 -32.29 12.10 9.36
CA GLU A 169 -32.18 13.52 9.66
C GLU A 169 -32.49 13.81 11.13
N GLY A 170 -31.75 14.75 11.72
CA GLY A 170 -31.94 15.13 13.11
C GLY A 170 -30.76 15.90 13.70
N LYS A 171 -30.83 16.17 15.01
CA LYS A 171 -29.72 16.72 15.78
C LYS A 171 -28.97 15.59 16.47
N TYR A 172 -27.66 15.56 16.26
CA TYR A 172 -26.77 14.54 16.80
C TYR A 172 -25.54 15.20 17.42
N PRO A 173 -24.93 14.62 18.47
CA PRO A 173 -23.60 15.03 18.90
C PRO A 173 -22.59 14.79 17.76
N VAL A 174 -21.57 15.64 17.69
CA VAL A 174 -20.49 15.55 16.70
C VAL A 174 -19.16 15.35 17.43
N LEU A 175 -18.40 14.35 17.03
CA LEU A 175 -17.03 14.14 17.50
C LEU A 175 -16.04 14.50 16.38
N VAL A 176 -14.98 15.23 16.73
CA VAL A 176 -13.86 15.46 15.81
C VAL A 176 -12.75 14.48 16.18
N LEU A 177 -12.39 13.60 15.26
CA LEU A 177 -11.29 12.65 15.48
C LEU A 177 -9.97 13.34 15.12
N VAL A 178 -9.06 13.41 16.09
CA VAL A 178 -7.76 14.09 15.96
C VAL A 178 -6.67 13.03 15.96
N HIS A 179 -5.80 13.11 14.94
CA HIS A 179 -4.70 12.17 14.72
C HIS A 179 -3.72 12.05 15.88
N GLY A 180 -2.96 10.96 15.85
CA GLY A 180 -1.76 10.77 16.65
C GLY A 180 -0.52 11.50 16.11
N SER A 181 0.65 10.95 16.44
CA SER A 181 1.95 11.43 15.98
C SER A 181 2.23 11.01 14.54
N GLY A 182 2.92 11.90 13.79
CA GLY A 182 3.30 11.64 12.40
C GLY A 182 2.38 12.29 11.35
N PRO A 183 2.65 12.05 10.05
CA PRO A 183 1.84 12.52 8.94
C PRO A 183 0.73 11.49 8.62
N ASN A 184 -0.38 11.54 9.36
CA ASN A 184 -1.50 10.61 9.23
C ASN A 184 -2.62 11.16 8.32
N ASP A 185 -3.30 10.26 7.61
CA ASP A 185 -4.54 10.55 6.88
C ASP A 185 -5.76 10.51 7.82
N ARG A 186 -6.91 10.97 7.33
CA ARG A 186 -8.18 11.03 8.09
C ARG A 186 -8.69 9.70 8.65
N ASP A 187 -8.18 8.59 8.13
CA ASP A 187 -8.59 7.23 8.49
C ASP A 187 -7.67 6.61 9.56
N GLU A 188 -6.54 7.26 9.87
CA GLU A 188 -5.42 6.68 10.62
C GLU A 188 -4.98 5.34 10.00
N THR A 189 -4.78 5.34 8.68
CA THR A 189 -4.52 4.12 7.90
C THR A 189 -3.24 3.42 8.35
N ILE A 190 -3.35 2.16 8.77
CA ILE A 190 -2.24 1.27 9.13
C ILE A 190 -2.41 -0.05 8.38
N GLY A 191 -1.70 -0.22 7.27
CA GLY A 191 -1.89 -1.34 6.37
C GLY A 191 -3.33 -1.37 5.85
N ALA A 192 -4.06 -2.46 6.11
CA ALA A 192 -5.49 -2.57 5.78
C ALA A 192 -6.42 -1.82 6.73
N ASN A 193 -5.95 -1.49 7.93
CA ASN A 193 -6.79 -1.01 9.00
C ASN A 193 -7.05 0.49 8.83
N LYS A 194 -8.29 0.89 9.05
CA LYS A 194 -8.73 2.29 8.99
C LYS A 194 -9.52 2.62 10.27
N PRO A 195 -8.86 2.59 11.45
CA PRO A 195 -9.52 2.63 12.75
C PRO A 195 -10.41 3.86 12.93
N PHE A 196 -10.04 5.04 12.41
CA PHE A 196 -10.90 6.22 12.54
C PHE A 196 -12.16 6.10 11.66
N ARG A 197 -12.06 5.51 10.47
CA ARG A 197 -13.21 5.22 9.61
C ARG A 197 -14.15 4.22 10.27
N ASP A 198 -13.59 3.13 10.79
CA ASP A 198 -14.38 2.06 11.37
C ASP A 198 -15.11 2.56 12.64
N LEU A 199 -14.45 3.41 13.45
CA LEU A 199 -15.08 4.12 14.57
C LEU A 199 -16.18 5.08 14.09
N ALA A 200 -15.93 5.89 13.06
CA ALA A 200 -16.90 6.82 12.51
C ALA A 200 -18.19 6.12 12.05
N TRP A 201 -18.07 4.99 11.36
CA TRP A 201 -19.21 4.20 10.93
C TRP A 201 -19.99 3.63 12.11
N GLY A 202 -19.31 3.03 13.08
CA GLY A 202 -19.95 2.49 14.27
C GLY A 202 -20.64 3.56 15.12
N LEU A 203 -20.07 4.76 15.18
CA LEU A 203 -20.65 5.93 15.86
C LEU A 203 -21.89 6.46 15.13
N ALA A 204 -21.84 6.56 13.80
CA ALA A 204 -22.98 6.99 12.99
C ALA A 204 -24.19 6.04 13.13
N GLN A 205 -23.94 4.73 13.12
CA GLN A 205 -24.99 3.73 13.40
C GLN A 205 -25.59 3.85 14.81
N LYS A 206 -24.88 4.49 15.74
CA LYS A 206 -25.32 4.78 17.12
C LYS A 206 -25.84 6.21 17.31
N GLY A 207 -26.04 6.98 16.23
CA GLY A 207 -26.60 8.32 16.30
C GLY A 207 -25.59 9.41 16.66
N VAL A 208 -24.29 9.18 16.42
CA VAL A 208 -23.21 10.16 16.67
C VAL A 208 -22.53 10.48 15.34
N ALA A 209 -22.49 11.76 14.97
CA ALA A 209 -21.76 12.18 13.78
C ALA A 209 -20.26 12.34 14.09
N THR A 210 -19.42 12.17 13.08
CA THR A 210 -17.98 12.36 13.22
C THR A 210 -17.40 13.18 12.09
N LEU A 211 -16.42 14.03 12.42
CA LEU A 211 -15.57 14.70 11.46
C LEU A 211 -14.17 14.09 11.52
N ARG A 212 -13.70 13.64 10.37
CA ARG A 212 -12.36 13.13 10.11
C ARG A 212 -11.71 14.02 9.06
N TYR A 213 -10.41 14.26 9.11
CA TYR A 213 -9.74 15.18 8.18
C TYR A 213 -8.32 14.76 7.94
N ASP A 214 -7.69 15.12 6.82
CA ASP A 214 -6.27 14.80 6.62
C ASP A 214 -5.40 15.79 7.40
N LYS A 215 -4.39 15.29 8.10
CA LYS A 215 -3.51 16.15 8.91
C LYS A 215 -2.70 17.10 8.02
N ARG A 216 -2.40 18.31 8.51
CA ARG A 216 -1.56 19.29 7.78
C ARG A 216 -0.26 18.67 7.25
N THR A 217 0.45 17.91 8.08
CA THR A 217 1.72 17.26 7.73
C THR A 217 1.57 16.05 6.80
N PHE A 218 0.34 15.58 6.56
CA PHE A 218 0.04 14.59 5.52
C PHE A 218 -0.27 15.28 4.18
N VAL A 219 -0.87 16.48 4.22
CA VAL A 219 -1.26 17.25 3.03
C VAL A 219 -0.12 18.12 2.47
N TYR A 220 0.70 18.74 3.33
CA TYR A 220 1.76 19.70 3.00
C TYR A 220 3.11 19.25 3.56
#